data_AF-A0A9P6U932-F1
#
_entry.id   AF-A0A9P6U932-F1
#
_cell.length_a   1.000
_cell.length_b   1.000
_cell.length_c   1.000
_cell.angle_alpha   90.00
_cell.angle_beta   90.00
_cell.angle_gamma   90.00
#
_symmetry.space_group_name_H-M   'P 1'
#
loop_
_entity.id
_entity.type
_entity.pdbx_description
1 polymer ?
#
loop_
_entity_poly.entity_id
_entity_poly.type
_entity_poly.pdbx_seq_one_letter_code
_entity_poly.pdbx_strand_id
1 'polypeptide(L)'
;DVQRQQVVAVRRDTGATTAIFTQQVGGGEGDGHSNGHSYDGGQDSAAELVVKQVQALLDTMHTDMFERAKAVRDDQVLVIQDDGGDCWSTKVRGALDKRHWVMIPWCEETACEVNIKEHTATKTTTTTADGGTIVTVAEGAKSLCIPFDQPQQDDLRIVQGQTKCLACDKDAKRWGLFGRRNVWS
;
A
#
# COMPACT_ATOMS: atom_id res chain seq x y z
N ASP A 1 -35.09 -13.65 -1.19
CA ASP A 1 -35.59 -14.55 -0.14
C ASP A 1 -36.91 -13.97 0.35
N VAL A 2 -37.98 -14.24 -0.40
CA VAL A 2 -39.28 -13.55 -0.25
C VAL A 2 -39.93 -13.89 1.09
N GLN A 3 -39.77 -15.12 1.56
CA GLN A 3 -40.30 -15.56 2.84
C GLN A 3 -39.65 -14.82 4.02
N ARG A 4 -38.36 -14.46 3.90
CA ARG A 4 -37.63 -13.69 4.92
C ARG A 4 -37.63 -12.18 4.70
N GLN A 5 -38.42 -11.66 3.74
CA GLN A 5 -38.50 -10.22 3.44
C GLN A 5 -37.11 -9.59 3.22
N GLN A 6 -36.25 -10.28 2.48
CA GLN A 6 -34.88 -9.84 2.22
C GLN A 6 -34.41 -10.19 0.81
N VAL A 7 -33.42 -9.42 0.33
CA VAL A 7 -32.57 -9.76 -0.81
C VAL A 7 -31.16 -10.06 -0.32
N VAL A 8 -30.45 -10.95 -1.00
CA VAL A 8 -29.07 -11.29 -0.66
C VAL A 8 -28.17 -10.54 -1.63
N ALA A 9 -27.32 -9.67 -1.08
CA ALA A 9 -26.25 -9.02 -1.81
C ALA A 9 -24.97 -9.85 -1.69
N VAL A 10 -24.20 -9.91 -2.77
CA VAL A 10 -22.89 -10.54 -2.80
C VAL A 10 -21.86 -9.49 -3.16
N ARG A 11 -20.91 -9.27 -2.26
CA ARG A 11 -19.81 -8.33 -2.45
C ARG A 11 -18.85 -8.86 -3.52
N ARG A 12 -18.52 -8.03 -4.51
CA ARG A 12 -17.63 -8.42 -5.60
C ARG A 12 -16.16 -8.56 -5.17
N ASP A 13 -15.75 -7.80 -4.18
CA ASP A 13 -14.36 -7.63 -3.75
C ASP A 13 -13.87 -8.76 -2.82
N THR A 14 -14.79 -9.43 -2.12
CA THR A 14 -14.50 -10.54 -1.20
C THR A 14 -15.32 -11.80 -1.47
N GLY A 15 -16.44 -11.71 -2.20
CA GLY A 15 -17.42 -12.78 -2.33
C GLY A 15 -18.34 -12.96 -1.12
N ALA A 16 -18.19 -12.13 -0.08
CA ALA A 16 -19.02 -12.19 1.12
C ALA A 16 -20.49 -11.87 0.80
N THR A 17 -21.40 -12.52 1.51
CA THR A 17 -22.85 -12.32 1.34
C THR A 17 -23.42 -11.51 2.50
N THR A 18 -24.43 -10.69 2.22
CA THR A 18 -25.10 -9.85 3.23
C THR A 18 -26.59 -9.76 2.88
N ALA A 19 -27.44 -9.87 3.89
CA ALA A 19 -28.87 -9.67 3.74
C ALA A 19 -29.19 -8.17 3.72
N ILE A 20 -30.06 -7.76 2.80
CA ILE A 20 -30.67 -6.43 2.73
C ILE A 20 -32.16 -6.63 2.94
N PHE A 21 -32.69 -6.06 4.02
CA PHE A 21 -34.07 -6.25 4.41
C PHE A 21 -34.99 -5.27 3.69
N THR A 22 -36.18 -5.74 3.29
CA THR A 22 -37.22 -4.92 2.64
C THR A 22 -38.23 -4.36 3.65
N GLN A 23 -38.06 -4.66 4.94
CA GLN A 23 -38.89 -4.17 6.03
C GLN A 23 -38.01 -3.89 7.26
N GLN A 24 -38.45 -2.95 8.11
CA GLN A 24 -37.80 -2.67 9.40
C GLN A 24 -37.84 -3.92 10.28
N VAL A 25 -36.69 -4.37 10.75
CA VAL A 25 -36.60 -5.51 11.67
C VAL A 25 -36.77 -4.96 13.08
N GLY A 26 -37.80 -5.38 13.81
CA GLY A 26 -38.03 -4.94 15.19
C GLY A 26 -36.81 -5.24 16.06
N GLY A 27 -36.16 -4.21 16.59
CA GLY A 27 -34.94 -4.33 17.38
C GLY A 27 -35.20 -5.00 18.73
N GLY A 28 -34.37 -6.00 19.06
CA GLY A 28 -34.16 -6.42 20.44
C GLY A 28 -33.24 -5.42 21.14
N GLU A 29 -33.61 -5.02 22.35
CA GLU A 29 -32.92 -4.07 23.22
C GLU A 29 -31.43 -4.38 23.39
N GLY A 30 -30.59 -3.37 23.17
CA GLY A 30 -29.18 -3.35 23.54
C GLY A 30 -28.85 -1.99 24.12
N ASP A 31 -28.62 -1.95 25.43
CA ASP A 31 -28.36 -0.73 26.21
C ASP A 31 -27.06 -0.04 25.75
N GLY A 32 -27.15 1.23 25.35
CA GLY A 32 -25.99 2.03 24.98
C GLY A 32 -26.33 3.50 24.76
N HIS A 33 -25.99 4.33 25.75
CA HIS A 33 -26.05 5.80 25.72
C HIS A 33 -25.30 6.39 24.51
N SER A 34 -25.94 7.26 23.70
CA SER A 34 -25.36 8.54 23.26
C SER A 34 -26.31 9.42 22.41
N ASN A 35 -26.32 10.70 22.79
CA ASN A 35 -26.63 11.95 22.08
C ASN A 35 -27.46 11.94 20.78
N GLY A 36 -28.76 12.26 20.95
CA GLY A 36 -29.37 13.50 20.44
C GLY A 36 -29.10 13.95 19.00
N HIS A 37 -29.50 13.14 18.02
CA HIS A 37 -29.98 13.66 16.74
C HIS A 37 -31.47 13.30 16.61
N SER A 38 -32.31 14.32 16.43
CA SER A 38 -33.75 14.16 16.20
C SER A 38 -33.98 13.47 14.86
N TYR A 39 -34.28 12.18 14.89
CA TYR A 39 -34.80 11.45 13.74
C TYR A 39 -36.31 11.71 13.63
N ASP A 40 -36.73 12.33 12.52
CA ASP A 40 -38.15 12.45 12.17
C ASP A 40 -38.73 11.04 12.01
N GLY A 41 -39.75 10.71 12.82
CA GLY A 41 -40.37 9.39 12.91
C GLY A 41 -41.27 9.03 11.72
N GLY A 42 -40.79 9.23 10.49
CA GLY A 42 -41.45 8.72 9.29
C GLY A 42 -41.09 7.25 9.05
N GLN A 43 -42.09 6.39 8.87
CA GLN A 43 -41.86 5.02 8.41
C GLN A 43 -41.28 5.06 6.98
N ASP A 44 -39.97 4.84 6.85
CA ASP A 44 -39.31 4.64 5.55
C ASP A 44 -40.05 3.55 4.76
N SER A 45 -40.31 3.80 3.48
CA SER A 45 -40.82 2.76 2.58
C SER A 45 -39.79 1.63 2.39
N ALA A 46 -40.27 0.46 1.95
CA ALA A 46 -39.39 -0.67 1.64
C ALA A 46 -38.28 -0.32 0.65
N ALA A 47 -38.59 0.54 -0.34
CA ALA A 47 -37.63 0.99 -1.34
C ALA A 47 -36.54 1.89 -0.71
N GLU A 48 -36.92 2.85 0.13
CA GLU A 48 -35.97 3.75 0.81
C GLU A 48 -35.04 2.97 1.75
N LEU A 49 -35.59 1.99 2.50
CA LEU A 49 -34.80 1.14 3.37
C LEU A 49 -33.76 0.31 2.61
N VAL A 50 -34.14 -0.25 1.45
CA VAL A 50 -33.21 -0.97 0.57
C VAL A 50 -32.14 -0.02 0.03
N VAL A 51 -32.53 1.17 -0.45
CA VAL A 51 -31.59 2.16 -0.98
C VAL A 51 -30.55 2.57 0.07
N LYS A 52 -30.97 2.88 1.31
CA LYS A 52 -30.07 3.24 2.40
C LYS A 52 -29.08 2.12 2.73
N GLN A 53 -29.55 0.87 2.82
CA GLN A 53 -28.67 -0.28 3.08
C GLN A 53 -27.68 -0.54 1.93
N VAL A 54 -28.12 -0.40 0.67
CA VAL A 54 -27.24 -0.55 -0.49
C VAL A 54 -26.17 0.55 -0.51
N GLN A 55 -26.55 1.80 -0.24
CA GLN A 55 -25.60 2.92 -0.16
C GLN A 55 -24.55 2.68 0.94
N ALA A 56 -24.98 2.33 2.15
CA ALA A 56 -24.07 2.00 3.24
C ALA A 56 -23.14 0.81 2.90
N LEU A 57 -23.65 -0.21 2.22
CA LEU A 57 -22.85 -1.34 1.75
C LEU A 57 -21.82 -0.92 0.70
N LEU A 58 -22.16 -0.03 -0.23
CA LEU A 58 -21.23 0.51 -1.23
C LEU A 58 -20.11 1.32 -0.56
N ASP A 59 -20.44 2.16 0.43
CA ASP A 59 -19.45 2.94 1.19
C ASP A 59 -18.51 2.04 2.00
N THR A 60 -19.05 0.95 2.56
CA THR A 60 -18.27 -0.06 3.28
C THR A 60 -17.32 -0.80 2.32
N MET A 61 -17.81 -1.23 1.15
CA MET A 61 -16.96 -1.86 0.13
C MET A 61 -15.85 -0.94 -0.34
N HIS A 62 -16.14 0.35 -0.56
CA HIS A 62 -15.15 1.33 -0.94
C HIS A 62 -14.04 1.44 0.12
N THR A 63 -14.44 1.59 1.40
CA THR A 63 -13.52 1.71 2.53
C THR A 63 -12.65 0.46 2.67
N ASP A 64 -13.26 -0.73 2.70
CA ASP A 64 -12.55 -2.00 2.84
C ASP A 64 -11.56 -2.27 1.68
N MET A 65 -11.94 -1.89 0.46
CA MET A 65 -11.04 -2.02 -0.70
C MET A 65 -9.86 -1.08 -0.58
N PHE A 66 -10.10 0.16 -0.17
CA PHE A 66 -9.04 1.15 0.03
C PHE A 66 -8.08 0.74 1.15
N GLU A 67 -8.60 0.33 2.30
CA GLU A 67 -7.79 -0.08 3.45
C GLU A 67 -6.91 -1.29 3.14
N ARG A 68 -7.46 -2.31 2.48
CA ARG A 68 -6.67 -3.47 2.04
C ARG A 68 -5.58 -3.08 1.06
N ALA A 69 -5.90 -2.27 0.05
CA ALA A 69 -4.91 -1.80 -0.91
C ALA A 69 -3.82 -0.95 -0.23
N LYS A 70 -4.21 -0.10 0.72
CA LYS A 70 -3.29 0.72 1.51
C LYS A 70 -2.38 -0.14 2.39
N ALA A 71 -2.91 -1.14 3.09
CA ALA A 71 -2.12 -2.06 3.90
C ALA A 71 -1.09 -2.81 3.04
N VAL A 72 -1.52 -3.38 1.91
CA VAL A 72 -0.59 -4.02 0.97
C VAL A 72 0.47 -3.04 0.47
N ARG A 73 0.08 -1.82 0.10
CA ARG A 73 1.00 -0.76 -0.36
C ARG A 73 2.04 -0.44 0.73
N ASP A 74 1.60 -0.25 1.97
CA ASP A 74 2.46 0.14 3.08
C ASP A 74 3.42 -1.00 3.49
N ASP A 75 2.95 -2.26 3.49
CA ASP A 75 3.80 -3.45 3.72
C ASP A 75 4.87 -3.65 2.63
N GLN A 76 4.66 -3.07 1.44
CA GLN A 76 5.61 -3.14 0.34
C GLN A 76 6.67 -2.03 0.37
N VAL A 77 6.60 -1.06 1.30
CA VAL A 77 7.62 -0.02 1.46
C VAL A 77 8.60 -0.40 2.56
N LEU A 78 9.84 -0.71 2.20
CA LEU A 78 10.90 -1.02 3.15
C LEU A 78 11.81 0.19 3.38
N VAL A 79 11.98 0.56 4.64
CA VAL A 79 12.93 1.59 5.06
C VAL A 79 14.31 0.94 5.18
N ILE A 80 15.31 1.47 4.48
CA ILE A 80 16.69 0.94 4.51
C ILE A 80 17.66 2.06 4.86
N GLN A 81 18.42 1.85 5.94
CA GLN A 81 19.52 2.70 6.37
C GLN A 81 20.84 1.93 6.29
N ASP A 82 21.94 2.67 6.40
CA ASP A 82 23.22 2.05 6.68
C ASP A 82 23.26 1.62 8.14
N ASP A 83 23.55 0.34 8.37
CA ASP A 83 23.70 -0.28 9.69
C ASP A 83 25.13 -0.79 9.92
N GLY A 84 26.08 -0.45 9.03
CA GLY A 84 27.47 -0.91 9.09
C GLY A 84 27.69 -2.38 8.72
N GLY A 85 26.65 -3.08 8.26
CA GLY A 85 26.70 -4.49 7.85
C GLY A 85 26.96 -4.68 6.35
N ASP A 86 26.12 -5.50 5.71
CA ASP A 86 26.24 -5.79 4.27
C ASP A 86 26.17 -4.52 3.41
N CYS A 87 26.84 -4.57 2.25
CA CYS A 87 26.79 -3.51 1.25
C CYS A 87 25.35 -3.08 0.96
N TRP A 88 25.10 -1.76 1.03
CA TRP A 88 23.78 -1.17 0.83
C TRP A 88 23.09 -1.66 -0.46
N SER A 89 23.87 -1.84 -1.54
CA SER A 89 23.34 -2.24 -2.84
C SER A 89 22.80 -3.68 -2.83
N THR A 90 23.40 -4.57 -2.04
CA THR A 90 22.91 -5.95 -1.84
C THR A 90 21.56 -5.95 -1.14
N LYS A 91 21.40 -5.14 -0.09
CA LYS A 91 20.14 -5.03 0.67
C LYS A 91 19.02 -4.42 -0.16
N VAL A 92 19.31 -3.30 -0.81
CA VAL A 92 18.36 -2.64 -1.70
C VAL A 92 17.96 -3.58 -2.84
N ARG A 93 18.92 -4.25 -3.49
CA ARG A 93 18.61 -5.23 -4.54
C ARG A 93 17.75 -6.38 -4.02
N GLY A 94 18.07 -6.93 -2.84
CA GLY A 94 17.29 -8.01 -2.23
C GLY A 94 15.83 -7.61 -1.94
N ALA A 95 15.59 -6.37 -1.51
CA ALA A 95 14.25 -5.82 -1.36
C ALA A 95 13.53 -5.67 -2.72
N LEU A 96 14.21 -5.12 -3.72
CA LEU A 96 13.66 -4.93 -5.07
C LEU A 96 13.37 -6.25 -5.81
N ASP A 97 14.17 -7.29 -5.59
CA ASP A 97 13.95 -8.63 -6.14
C ASP A 97 12.68 -9.27 -5.55
N LYS A 98 12.33 -8.92 -4.30
CA LYS A 98 11.07 -9.28 -3.64
C LYS A 98 9.90 -8.33 -3.97
N ARG A 99 10.08 -7.43 -4.95
CA ARG A 99 9.06 -6.49 -5.43
C ARG A 99 8.66 -5.41 -4.41
N HIS A 100 9.50 -5.15 -3.42
CA HIS A 100 9.30 -4.01 -2.53
C HIS A 100 9.74 -2.70 -3.19
N TRP A 101 9.16 -1.59 -2.73
CA TRP A 101 9.78 -0.28 -2.85
C TRP A 101 10.72 -0.07 -1.67
N VAL A 102 11.75 0.74 -1.87
CA VAL A 102 12.70 1.07 -0.82
C VAL A 102 12.69 2.56 -0.56
N MET A 103 12.61 2.93 0.71
CA MET A 103 12.78 4.30 1.16
C MET A 103 14.16 4.41 1.80
N ILE A 104 15.00 5.29 1.26
CA ILE A 104 16.41 5.42 1.66
C ILE A 104 16.78 6.88 1.94
N PRO A 105 17.71 7.18 2.87
CA PRO A 105 18.23 8.52 3.03
C PRO A 105 19.04 8.90 1.78
N TRP A 106 18.69 10.01 1.14
CA TRP A 106 19.21 10.38 -0.18
C TRP A 106 19.68 11.84 -0.25
N CYS A 107 20.77 12.09 -0.99
CA CYS A 107 21.37 13.43 -1.17
C CYS A 107 20.73 14.25 -2.30
N GLU A 108 19.84 13.64 -3.08
CA GLU A 108 19.11 14.24 -4.21
C GLU A 108 19.97 14.62 -5.42
N GLU A 109 21.18 14.09 -5.51
CA GLU A 109 22.05 14.35 -6.64
C GLU A 109 21.85 13.33 -7.76
N THR A 110 21.82 13.84 -8.99
CA THR A 110 21.66 13.01 -10.20
C THR A 110 22.75 11.94 -10.35
N ALA A 111 24.00 12.27 -10.01
CA ALA A 111 25.09 11.29 -10.05
C ALA A 111 24.86 10.12 -9.07
N CYS A 112 24.30 10.42 -7.90
CA CYS A 112 23.93 9.41 -6.92
C CYS A 112 22.72 8.57 -7.40
N GLU A 113 21.73 9.18 -8.06
CA GLU A 113 20.62 8.43 -8.66
C GLU A 113 21.10 7.44 -9.73
N VAL A 114 22.04 7.85 -10.59
CA VAL A 114 22.65 6.97 -11.59
C VAL A 114 23.40 5.82 -10.90
N ASN A 115 24.17 6.12 -9.86
CA ASN A 115 24.86 5.11 -9.04
C ASN A 115 23.88 4.08 -8.45
N ILE A 116 22.77 4.54 -7.86
CA ILE A 116 21.72 3.67 -7.32
C ILE A 116 21.16 2.76 -8.40
N LYS A 117 20.85 3.30 -9.58
CA LYS A 117 20.32 2.52 -10.71
C LYS A 117 21.31 1.45 -11.18
N GLU A 118 22.58 1.77 -11.31
CA GLU A 118 23.58 0.82 -11.83
C GLU A 118 23.86 -0.31 -10.85
N HIS A 119 24.00 0.00 -9.56
CA HIS A 119 24.32 -0.99 -8.53
C HIS A 119 23.13 -1.85 -8.09
N THR A 120 21.90 -1.46 -8.43
CA THR A 120 20.68 -2.22 -8.11
C THR A 120 20.07 -2.95 -9.31
N ALA A 121 20.69 -2.84 -10.48
CA ALA A 121 20.35 -3.62 -11.65
C ALA A 121 20.68 -5.11 -11.44
N THR A 122 19.81 -6.00 -11.89
CA THR A 122 20.04 -7.45 -11.82
C THR A 122 20.32 -7.97 -13.22
N LYS A 123 21.40 -8.74 -13.38
CA LYS A 123 21.69 -9.50 -14.60
C LYS A 123 21.44 -10.97 -14.30
N THR A 124 20.47 -11.56 -14.98
CA THR A 124 20.17 -12.99 -14.86
C THR A 124 20.55 -13.68 -16.16
N THR A 125 21.40 -14.69 -16.03
CA THR A 125 21.84 -15.53 -17.14
C THR A 125 21.11 -16.86 -17.05
N THR A 126 20.30 -17.17 -18.06
CA THR A 126 19.55 -18.42 -18.15
C THR A 126 20.08 -19.24 -19.32
N THR A 127 20.47 -20.47 -19.06
CA THR A 127 20.85 -21.43 -20.11
C THR A 127 19.59 -22.04 -20.72
N THR A 128 19.47 -21.98 -22.03
CA THR A 128 18.36 -22.59 -22.78
C THR A 128 18.60 -24.08 -22.96
N ALA A 129 17.53 -24.82 -23.28
CA ALA A 129 17.59 -26.29 -23.43
C ALA A 129 18.54 -26.76 -24.55
N ASP A 130 18.85 -25.90 -25.51
CA ASP A 130 19.80 -26.10 -26.62
C ASP A 130 21.24 -25.62 -26.30
N GLY A 131 21.52 -25.25 -25.04
CA GLY A 131 22.86 -24.79 -24.61
C GLY A 131 23.16 -23.34 -24.94
N GLY A 132 22.19 -22.58 -25.47
CA GLY A 132 22.27 -21.13 -25.62
C GLY A 132 22.25 -20.41 -24.27
N THR A 133 22.72 -19.17 -24.26
CA THR A 133 22.75 -18.31 -23.07
C THR A 133 21.89 -17.07 -23.31
N ILE A 134 20.84 -16.90 -22.51
CA ILE A 134 20.02 -15.67 -22.51
C ILE A 134 20.43 -14.83 -21.31
N VAL A 135 20.87 -13.60 -21.55
CA VAL A 135 21.10 -12.61 -20.49
C VAL A 135 19.93 -11.66 -20.46
N THR A 136 19.21 -11.65 -19.33
CA THR A 136 18.16 -10.68 -19.04
C THR A 136 18.68 -9.66 -18.04
N VAL A 137 18.45 -8.38 -18.30
CA VAL A 137 18.82 -7.29 -17.38
C VAL A 137 17.55 -6.66 -16.86
N ALA A 138 17.25 -6.89 -15.58
CA ALA A 138 16.24 -6.12 -14.89
C ALA A 138 16.79 -4.71 -14.67
N GLU A 139 16.04 -3.69 -15.12
CA GLU A 139 16.40 -2.30 -14.85
C GLU A 139 16.55 -2.10 -13.34
N GLY A 140 17.64 -1.44 -12.93
CA GLY A 140 17.82 -1.03 -11.55
C GLY A 140 16.78 -0.02 -11.10
N ALA A 141 16.76 0.25 -9.79
CA ALA A 141 15.79 1.17 -9.22
C ALA A 141 15.98 2.60 -9.74
N LYS A 142 14.86 3.30 -9.87
CA LYS A 142 14.79 4.73 -10.19
C LYS A 142 14.14 5.46 -9.03
N SER A 143 14.43 6.75 -8.89
CA SER A 143 13.67 7.58 -7.96
C SER A 143 12.21 7.63 -8.41
N LEU A 144 11.28 7.43 -7.48
CA LEU A 144 9.84 7.50 -7.72
C LEU A 144 9.31 8.86 -7.28
N CYS A 145 9.59 9.21 -6.03
CA CYS A 145 9.25 10.49 -5.44
C CYS A 145 10.05 10.72 -4.15
N ILE A 146 10.01 11.95 -3.66
CA ILE A 146 10.35 12.27 -2.29
C ILE A 146 9.00 12.42 -1.54
N PRO A 147 8.63 11.51 -0.63
CA PRO A 147 7.37 11.59 0.08
C PRO A 147 7.23 12.91 0.84
N PHE A 148 6.04 13.53 0.83
CA PHE A 148 5.81 14.73 1.63
C PHE A 148 5.84 14.43 3.13
N ASP A 149 5.28 13.29 3.52
CA ASP A 149 5.36 12.77 4.88
C ASP A 149 6.67 11.98 5.05
N GLN A 150 7.65 12.63 5.68
CA GLN A 150 8.97 12.09 5.91
C GLN A 150 9.00 11.40 7.29
N PRO A 151 9.73 10.27 7.47
CA PRO A 151 9.90 9.65 8.78
C PRO A 151 10.33 10.65 9.86
N GLN A 152 9.55 10.70 10.95
CA GLN A 152 9.79 11.62 12.07
C GLN A 152 10.34 10.92 13.32
N GLN A 153 10.40 9.58 13.32
CA GLN A 153 10.99 8.82 14.44
C GLN A 153 12.45 9.24 14.64
N ASP A 154 12.91 9.33 15.88
CA ASP A 154 14.24 9.89 16.21
C ASP A 154 15.40 9.13 15.54
N ASP A 155 15.24 7.83 15.30
CA ASP A 155 16.20 6.95 14.62
C ASP A 155 16.16 7.05 13.09
N LEU A 156 15.05 7.55 12.52
CA LEU A 156 14.86 7.72 11.09
C LEU A 156 14.95 9.18 10.63
N ARG A 157 14.84 10.14 11.54
CA ARG A 157 14.84 11.55 11.19
C ARG A 157 16.18 11.96 10.58
N ILE A 158 16.12 12.64 9.43
CA ILE A 158 17.33 13.18 8.79
C ILE A 158 17.83 14.40 9.58
N VAL A 159 19.05 14.30 10.06
CA VAL A 159 19.78 15.40 10.70
C VAL A 159 20.85 15.89 9.73
N GLN A 160 20.68 17.13 9.25
CA GLN A 160 21.59 17.74 8.29
C GLN A 160 23.04 17.74 8.83
N GLY A 161 23.98 17.30 7.99
CA GLY A 161 25.40 17.17 8.35
C GLY A 161 25.77 15.91 9.13
N GLN A 162 24.79 15.12 9.60
CA GLN A 162 25.02 13.88 10.35
C GLN A 162 24.53 12.66 9.57
N THR A 163 23.28 12.68 9.12
CA THR A 163 22.71 11.56 8.37
C THR A 163 23.32 11.53 6.97
N LYS A 164 23.98 10.42 6.64
CA LYS A 164 24.60 10.22 5.33
C LYS A 164 23.62 9.61 4.33
N CYS A 165 23.86 9.91 3.07
CA CYS A 165 23.17 9.25 1.96
C CYS A 165 23.54 7.77 1.94
N LEU A 166 22.56 6.90 1.71
CA LEU A 166 22.80 5.45 1.72
C LEU A 166 23.80 5.01 0.64
N ALA A 167 23.80 5.69 -0.51
CA ALA A 167 24.54 5.27 -1.69
C ALA A 167 25.82 6.08 -1.95
N CYS A 168 26.15 7.07 -1.12
CA CYS A 168 27.38 7.86 -1.23
C CYS A 168 27.70 8.59 0.08
N ASP A 169 28.92 9.13 0.22
CA ASP A 169 29.38 9.74 1.48
C ASP A 169 28.85 11.16 1.76
N LYS A 170 27.92 11.66 0.94
CA LYS A 170 27.34 13.00 1.08
C LYS A 170 26.23 13.01 2.14
N ASP A 171 25.91 14.18 2.64
CA ASP A 171 24.80 14.34 3.59
C ASP A 171 23.45 14.08 2.90
N ALA A 172 22.60 13.29 3.56
CA ALA A 172 21.24 13.06 3.12
C ALA A 172 20.40 14.33 3.36
N LYS A 173 19.58 14.67 2.36
CA LYS A 173 18.66 15.79 2.45
C LYS A 173 17.27 15.34 2.89
N ARG A 174 16.76 14.29 2.23
CA ARG A 174 15.43 13.72 2.45
C ARG A 174 15.45 12.20 2.24
N TRP A 175 14.42 11.53 2.71
CA TRP A 175 14.11 10.16 2.35
C TRP A 175 13.54 10.14 0.93
N GLY A 176 14.19 9.41 0.03
CA GLY A 176 13.72 9.17 -1.33
C GLY A 176 13.10 7.78 -1.44
N LEU A 177 11.97 7.68 -2.13
CA LEU A 177 11.35 6.40 -2.47
C LEU A 177 11.87 5.93 -3.83
N PHE A 178 12.37 4.72 -3.88
CA PHE A 178 12.95 4.08 -5.07
C PHE A 178 12.27 2.75 -5.37
N GLY A 179 12.21 2.39 -6.65
CA GLY A 179 11.61 1.14 -7.09
C GLY A 179 11.92 0.80 -8.53
N ARG A 180 11.54 -0.42 -8.95
CA ARG A 180 11.61 -0.88 -10.35
C ARG A 180 10.33 -0.50 -11.09
N ARG A 181 10.40 -0.34 -12.41
CA ARG A 181 9.23 -0.02 -13.25
C ARG A 181 8.22 -1.17 -13.36
N ASN A 182 8.64 -2.43 -13.16
CA ASN A 182 7.84 -3.64 -13.44
C ASN A 182 7.44 -4.41 -12.16
N VAL A 183 6.99 -3.71 -11.11
CA VAL A 183 6.60 -4.38 -9.85
C VAL A 183 5.32 -5.23 -10.02
N TRP A 184 4.48 -4.90 -10.99
CA TRP A 184 3.14 -5.48 -11.17
C TRP A 184 3.02 -6.26 -12.50
N SER A 185 3.69 -7.42 -12.58
CA SER A 185 3.46 -8.43 -13.63
C SER A 185 3.71 -9.82 -13.10
#